data_AF-A0A838GB70-F1
#
_entry.id   AF-A0A838GB70-F1
#
_cell.length_a   1.000
_cell.length_b   1.000
_cell.length_c   1.000
_cell.angle_alpha   90.00
_cell.angle_beta   90.00
_cell.angle_gamma   90.00
#
_symmetry.space_group_name_H-M   'P 1'
#
loop_
_entity.id
_entity.type
_entity.pdbx_description
1 polymer ?
#
loop_
_entity_poly.entity_id
_entity_poly.type
_entity_poly.pdbx_seq_one_letter_code
_entity_poly.pdbx_strand_id
1 'polypeptide(L)' 'DEIERLMYGFSILHCLPVGMADSPSAGTGTVMRADTFRGYAETAGFRNVEVLPIENIFWRFYRLTA' A
#
# COMPACT_ATOMS: atom_id res chain seq x y z
N ASP A 1 3.35 -6.26 -14.25
CA ASP A 1 3.92 -4.96 -14.65
C ASP A 1 5.42 -4.95 -14.31
N GLU A 2 6.28 -4.40 -15.18
CA GLU A 2 7.71 -4.27 -14.93
C GLU A 2 8.02 -3.32 -13.78
N ILE A 3 7.26 -2.22 -13.66
CA ILE A 3 7.40 -1.29 -12.53
C ILE A 3 7.04 -1.98 -11.22
N GLU A 4 5.97 -2.78 -11.21
CA GLU A 4 5.60 -3.53 -10.02
C GLU A 4 6.68 -4.53 -9.60
N ARG A 5 7.33 -5.21 -10.56
CA ARG A 5 8.44 -6.12 -10.28
C ARG A 5 9.67 -5.38 -9.74
N LEU A 6 9.97 -4.20 -10.27
CA LEU A 6 11.04 -3.33 -9.77
C LEU A 6 10.75 -2.90 -8.32
N MET A 7 9.53 -2.42 -8.06
CA MET A 7 9.08 -2.00 -6.73
C MET A 7 9.07 -3.18 -5.74
N TYR A 8 8.70 -4.37 -6.20
CA TYR A 8 8.79 -5.58 -5.39
C TYR A 8 10.24 -5.93 -5.03
N GLY A 9 11.18 -5.75 -5.97
CA GLY A 9 12.61 -5.88 -5.72
C GLY A 9 13.11 -4.93 -4.63
N PHE A 10 12.77 -3.65 -4.72
CA PHE A 10 13.08 -2.67 -3.66
C PHE A 10 12.43 -3.04 -2.31
N SER A 11 11.19 -3.55 -2.38
CA SER A 11 10.44 -3.94 -1.18
C SER A 11 11.12 -5.06 -0.42
N ILE A 12 11.57 -6.12 -1.09
CA ILE A 12 12.22 -7.26 -0.44
C ILE A 12 13.54 -6.86 0.22
N LEU A 13 14.30 -5.96 -0.41
CA LEU A 13 15.61 -5.57 0.08
C LEU A 13 15.59 -4.57 1.24
N HIS A 14 14.49 -3.82 1.41
CA HIS A 14 14.42 -2.77 2.43
C HIS A 14 13.03 -2.58 3.04
N CYS A 15 12.02 -2.20 2.23
CA CYS A 15 10.74 -1.73 2.78
C CYS A 15 10.03 -2.78 3.64
N LEU A 16 9.98 -4.03 3.18
CA LEU A 16 9.35 -5.12 3.90
C LEU A 16 10.14 -5.51 5.16
N PRO A 17 11.46 -5.75 5.11
CA PRO A 17 12.25 -5.99 6.33
C PRO A 17 12.09 -4.91 7.39
N VAL A 18 12.13 -3.63 7.00
CA VAL A 18 11.91 -2.51 7.92
C VAL A 18 10.50 -2.55 8.49
N GLY A 19 9.50 -2.80 7.66
CA GLY A 19 8.11 -2.97 8.09
C GLY A 19 7.90 -4.18 9.01
N MET A 20 8.82 -5.13 9.08
CA MET A 20 8.73 -6.31 9.96
C MET A 20 9.60 -6.20 11.23
N ALA A 21 10.44 -5.17 11.35
CA ALA A 21 11.43 -5.08 12.43
C ALA A 21 10.81 -4.86 13.81
N ASP A 22 9.73 -4.08 13.88
CA ASP A 22 9.04 -3.74 15.13
C ASP A 22 7.69 -4.48 15.26
N SER A 23 7.25 -4.69 16.50
CA SER A 23 5.96 -5.31 16.83
C SER A 23 5.13 -4.43 17.79
N PRO A 24 3.82 -4.26 17.54
CA PRO A 24 3.02 -4.87 16.48
C PRO A 24 3.23 -4.19 15.12
N SER A 25 3.26 -4.97 14.04
CA SER A 25 3.32 -4.44 12.68
C SER A 25 2.47 -5.27 11.71
N ALA A 26 1.96 -4.60 10.68
CA ALA A 26 1.27 -5.24 9.56
C ALA A 26 2.25 -5.81 8.50
N GLY A 27 3.56 -5.54 8.62
CA GLY A 27 4.58 -6.10 7.73
C GLY A 27 4.39 -5.70 6.27
N THR A 28 4.02 -4.45 6.00
CA THR A 28 3.72 -4.02 4.63
C THR A 28 4.97 -3.55 3.89
N GLY A 29 5.18 -4.13 2.71
CA GLY A 29 6.18 -3.67 1.75
C GLY A 29 5.72 -2.47 0.91
N THR A 30 6.53 -2.14 -0.11
CA THR A 30 6.26 -1.02 -1.03
C THR A 30 5.10 -1.31 -2.00
N VAL A 31 4.87 -2.59 -2.34
CA VAL A 31 3.75 -2.99 -3.21
C VAL A 31 2.58 -3.44 -2.35
N MET A 32 1.48 -2.68 -2.40
CA MET A 32 0.25 -2.96 -1.66
C MET A 32 -0.92 -3.11 -2.62
N ARG A 33 -1.73 -4.16 -2.44
CA ARG A 33 -2.98 -4.36 -3.20
C ARG A 33 -4.06 -3.41 -2.69
N ALA A 34 -4.98 -3.03 -3.58
CA ALA A 34 -6.06 -2.09 -3.24
C ALA A 34 -6.96 -2.62 -2.10
N ASP A 35 -7.22 -3.93 -2.08
CA ASP A 35 -8.04 -4.55 -1.02
C ASP A 35 -7.32 -4.51 0.34
N THR A 36 -6.00 -4.70 0.36
CA THR A 36 -5.18 -4.55 1.58
C THR A 36 -5.25 -3.11 2.09
N PHE A 37 -5.09 -2.13 1.20
CA PHE A 37 -5.20 -0.71 1.55
C PHE A 37 -6.58 -0.38 2.11
N ARG A 38 -7.65 -0.93 1.50
CA ARG A 38 -9.02 -0.76 1.97
C ARG A 38 -9.19 -1.30 3.38
N GLY A 39 -8.68 -2.50 3.68
CA GLY A 39 -8.70 -3.06 5.03
C GLY A 39 -7.97 -2.19 6.06
N TYR A 40 -6.84 -1.58 5.69
CA TYR A 40 -6.15 -0.62 6.56
C TYR A 40 -6.97 0.65 6.81
N ALA A 41 -7.60 1.20 5.77
CA ALA A 41 -8.45 2.38 5.90
C ALA A 41 -9.68 2.11 6.79
N GLU A 42 -10.32 0.95 6.62
CA GLU A 42 -11.45 0.52 7.44
C GLU A 42 -11.02 0.34 8.91
N THR A 43 -9.89 -0.30 9.16
CA THR A 43 -9.32 -0.48 10.51
C THR A 43 -8.98 0.87 11.16
N ALA A 44 -8.56 1.85 10.36
CA ALA A 44 -8.30 3.21 10.81
C ALA A 44 -9.57 4.07 10.99
N GLY A 45 -10.76 3.54 10.68
CA GLY A 45 -12.05 4.21 10.89
C GLY A 45 -12.56 5.04 9.70
N PHE A 46 -11.97 4.91 8.51
CA PHE A 46 -12.53 5.52 7.30
C PHE A 46 -13.72 4.71 6.78
N ARG A 47 -14.79 5.40 6.39
CA ARG A 47 -16.01 4.76 5.88
C ARG A 47 -15.98 4.48 4.38
N ASN A 48 -15.17 5.21 3.61
CA ASN A 48 -15.09 5.01 2.17
C ASN A 48 -13.67 5.17 1.65
N VAL A 49 -13.34 4.34 0.65
CA VAL A 49 -12.09 4.35 -0.09
C VAL A 49 -12.41 4.32 -1.57
N GLU A 50 -12.16 5.45 -2.23
CA GLU A 50 -12.35 5.62 -3.66
C GLU A 50 -11.00 5.69 -4.37
N VAL A 51 -10.83 4.90 -5.43
CA VAL A 51 -9.69 5.02 -6.34
C VAL A 51 -9.96 6.16 -7.30
N LEU A 52 -9.10 7.16 -7.34
CA LEU A 52 -9.22 8.27 -8.29
C LEU A 52 -8.71 7.84 -9.67
N PRO A 53 -9.41 8.22 -10.77
CA PRO A 53 -9.01 7.89 -12.13
C PRO A 53 -7.89 8.82 -12.63
N ILE A 54 -6.82 8.95 -11.85
CA ILE A 54 -5.63 9.73 -12.19
C ILE A 54 -4.62 8.77 -12.81
N GLU A 55 -4.32 8.95 -14.09
CA GLU A 55 -3.32 8.15 -14.79
C GLU A 55 -1.91 8.46 -14.25
N ASN A 56 -1.25 7.44 -13.72
CA ASN A 56 0.12 7.54 -13.25
C ASN A 56 0.82 6.18 -13.32
N ILE A 57 2.08 6.19 -13.73
CA ILE A 57 2.86 4.96 -13.96
C ILE A 57 3.40 4.34 -12.65
N PHE A 58 3.42 5.08 -11.54
CA PHE A 58 3.95 4.63 -10.26
C PHE A 58 2.84 4.44 -9.21
N TRP A 59 1.89 5.37 -9.15
CA TRP A 59 1.00 5.50 -8.00
C TRP A 59 -0.46 5.34 -8.36
N ARG A 60 -1.20 4.71 -7.44
CA ARG A 60 -2.66 4.80 -7.38
C ARG A 60 -3.04 5.83 -6.33
N PHE A 61 -3.97 6.70 -6.66
CA PHE A 61 -4.46 7.73 -5.75
C PHE A 61 -5.76 7.29 -5.11
N TYR A 62 -5.86 7.43 -3.79
CA TYR A 62 -7.06 7.09 -3.03
C TYR A 62 -7.60 8.34 -2.36
N ARG A 63 -8.92 8.53 -2.43
CA ARG A 63 -9.65 9.48 -1.60
C ARG A 63 -10.30 8.72 -0.45
N LEU A 64 -9.96 9.12 0.77
CA LEU A 64 -10.52 8.59 2.01
C LEU A 64 -11.53 9.57 2.57
N THR A 65 -12.71 9.10 2.95
CA THR A 65 -13.68 9.91 3.69
C THR A 65 -14.04 9.22 4.99
N ALA A 66 -13.96 9.98 6.08
CA ALA A 66 -14.37 9.53 7.39
C ALA A 66 -15.86 9.21 7.41
#